data_AF-A0AA37VZ40-F1
#
_entry.id   AF-A0AA37VZ40-F1
#
_cell.length_a   1.000
_cell.length_b   1.000
_cell.length_c   1.000
_cell.angle_alpha   90.00
_cell.angle_beta   90.00
_cell.angle_gamma   90.00
#
_symmetry.space_group_name_H-M   'P 1'
#
loop_
_entity.id
_entity.type
_entity.pdbx_description
1 polymer ?
#
loop_
_entity_poly.entity_id
_entity_poly.type
_entity_poly.pdbx_seq_one_letter_code
_entity_poly.pdbx_strand_id
1 'polypeptide(L)'
;MVGQMLVTAGRTIADEDDLLTLLQRVAEIAHDVIDGADSTGVTIDFGGRTYTAVHTDQRALRVDGEQYDADDGPCLHAARTCTVVAVDASDAARRWPRFAAADEGIHSFLAAPMHVGGQPLGSFNLYGRTRAAFDTLDAEILDLLTATVSRTIGDFARLKSAREVAESIQRALATRGPSSKLRACSWPSTASPPTRPSTDSDGIDRTE
;
A
#
# COMPACT_ATOMS: atom_id res chain seq x y z
N MET A 1 -14.06 -6.66 -24.81
CA MET A 1 -12.97 -7.37 -24.13
C MET A 1 -12.19 -6.45 -23.17
N VAL A 2 -12.85 -5.47 -22.53
CA VAL A 2 -12.22 -4.57 -21.53
C VAL A 2 -12.85 -4.79 -20.14
N GLY A 3 -14.04 -5.39 -20.09
CA GLY A 3 -14.78 -5.66 -18.85
C GLY A 3 -14.29 -6.85 -18.01
N GLN A 4 -13.40 -7.69 -18.55
CA GLN A 4 -12.72 -8.73 -17.75
C GLN A 4 -11.35 -8.27 -17.23
N MET A 5 -10.77 -7.18 -17.78
CA MET A 5 -9.49 -6.63 -17.32
C MET A 5 -9.60 -5.96 -15.93
N LEU A 6 -10.77 -5.46 -15.54
CA LEU A 6 -11.03 -5.00 -14.17
C LEU A 6 -11.27 -6.14 -13.17
N VAL A 7 -11.40 -7.40 -13.61
CA VAL A 7 -11.92 -8.51 -12.79
C VAL A 7 -10.81 -9.43 -12.28
N THR A 8 -9.62 -8.88 -12.04
CA THR A 8 -8.78 -9.38 -10.93
C THR A 8 -8.71 -8.35 -9.78
N ALA A 9 -9.68 -7.44 -9.70
CA ALA A 9 -10.03 -6.71 -8.48
C ALA A 9 -10.97 -7.51 -7.55
N GLY A 10 -10.90 -8.85 -7.61
CA GLY A 10 -11.74 -9.77 -6.84
C GLY A 10 -11.02 -10.45 -5.67
N ARG A 11 -9.70 -10.30 -5.55
CA ARG A 11 -8.98 -10.63 -4.31
C ARG A 11 -8.81 -9.32 -3.55
N THR A 12 -9.46 -9.23 -2.40
CA THR A 12 -9.13 -8.21 -1.40
C THR A 12 -7.63 -8.30 -1.17
N ILE A 13 -6.89 -7.22 -1.47
CA ILE A 13 -5.46 -7.13 -1.14
C ILE A 13 -5.38 -7.21 0.39
N ALA A 14 -5.01 -8.38 0.89
CA ALA A 14 -5.06 -8.67 2.31
C ALA A 14 -3.79 -8.19 3.01
N ASP A 15 -2.66 -8.33 2.33
CA ASP A 15 -1.29 -8.10 2.80
C ASP A 15 -0.38 -7.59 1.66
N GLU A 16 0.91 -7.42 1.98
CA GLU A 16 1.93 -6.94 1.04
C GLU A 16 2.23 -7.92 -0.09
N ASP A 17 2.09 -9.23 0.14
CA ASP A 17 2.38 -10.26 -0.87
C ASP A 17 1.31 -10.24 -1.98
N ASP A 18 0.04 -10.02 -1.61
CA ASP A 18 -1.04 -9.77 -2.56
C ASP A 18 -0.77 -8.49 -3.39
N LEU A 19 -0.22 -7.45 -2.77
CA LEU A 19 0.12 -6.20 -3.46
C LEU A 19 1.25 -6.41 -4.48
N LEU A 20 2.33 -7.07 -4.07
CA LEU A 20 3.45 -7.40 -4.97
C LEU A 20 2.99 -8.29 -6.13
N THR A 21 2.10 -9.25 -5.85
CA THR A 21 1.49 -10.10 -6.89
C THR A 21 0.69 -9.28 -7.89
N LEU A 22 -0.06 -8.28 -7.43
CA LEU A 22 -0.78 -7.37 -8.31
C LEU A 22 0.17 -6.53 -9.15
N LEU A 23 1.20 -5.94 -8.54
CA LEU A 23 2.19 -5.13 -9.25
C LEU A 23 2.90 -5.94 -10.33
N GLN A 24 3.30 -7.17 -10.01
CA GLN A 24 3.94 -8.08 -10.96
C GLN A 24 3.02 -8.37 -12.16
N ARG A 25 1.73 -8.65 -11.91
CA ARG A 25 0.75 -8.88 -12.99
C ARG A 25 0.55 -7.66 -13.86
N VAL A 26 0.49 -6.46 -13.28
CA VAL A 26 0.33 -5.23 -14.09
C VAL A 26 1.60 -4.97 -14.91
N ALA A 27 2.80 -5.23 -14.35
CA ALA A 27 4.06 -5.18 -15.09
C ALA A 27 4.07 -6.14 -16.30
N GLU A 28 3.60 -7.38 -16.12
CA GLU A 28 3.45 -8.36 -17.21
C GLU A 28 2.42 -7.91 -18.25
N ILE A 29 1.28 -7.36 -17.82
CA ILE A 29 0.27 -6.84 -18.76
C ILE A 29 0.82 -5.66 -19.56
N ALA A 30 1.53 -4.73 -18.92
CA ALA A 30 2.13 -3.60 -19.63
C ALA A 30 3.17 -4.07 -20.66
N HIS A 31 3.98 -5.08 -20.30
CA HIS A 31 4.93 -5.73 -21.21
C HIS A 31 4.23 -6.35 -22.44
N ASP A 32 3.07 -6.99 -22.25
CA ASP A 32 2.34 -7.66 -23.33
C ASP A 32 1.51 -6.72 -24.21
N VAL A 33 1.03 -5.59 -23.65
CA VAL A 33 0.10 -4.67 -24.33
C VAL A 33 0.81 -3.53 -25.05
N ILE A 34 1.95 -3.07 -24.54
CA ILE A 34 2.69 -1.94 -25.12
C ILE A 34 3.79 -2.51 -26.01
N ASP A 35 3.62 -2.32 -27.33
CA ASP A 35 4.60 -2.77 -28.31
C ASP A 35 5.96 -2.11 -28.05
N GLY A 36 7.04 -2.89 -28.14
CA GLY A 36 8.40 -2.38 -27.89
C GLY A 36 8.80 -2.30 -26.41
N ALA A 37 7.92 -2.67 -25.47
CA ALA A 37 8.27 -2.83 -24.07
C ALA A 37 9.04 -4.15 -23.83
N ASP A 38 10.32 -4.21 -24.19
CA ASP A 38 11.15 -5.42 -24.02
C ASP A 38 11.39 -5.80 -22.55
N SER A 39 11.46 -4.81 -21.64
CA SER A 39 11.63 -5.03 -20.20
C SER A 39 10.78 -4.03 -19.41
N THR A 40 10.22 -4.48 -18.29
CA THR A 40 9.31 -3.68 -17.46
C THR A 40 9.71 -3.78 -15.99
N GLY A 41 9.58 -2.68 -15.26
CA GLY A 41 9.85 -2.63 -13.83
C GLY A 41 8.95 -1.63 -13.10
N VAL A 42 8.81 -1.82 -11.79
CA VAL A 42 8.17 -0.83 -10.91
C VAL A 42 9.16 -0.45 -9.83
N THR A 43 9.46 0.84 -9.78
CA THR A 43 10.31 1.47 -8.79
C THR A 43 9.47 2.05 -7.66
N ILE A 44 9.88 1.84 -6.42
CA ILE A 44 9.29 2.46 -5.22
C ILE A 44 10.37 3.22 -4.47
N ASP A 45 10.06 4.45 -4.05
CA ASP A 45 10.82 5.17 -3.03
C ASP A 45 10.22 4.90 -1.66
N PHE A 46 11.04 4.34 -0.77
CA PHE A 46 10.67 4.12 0.60
C PHE A 46 11.77 4.65 1.54
N GLY A 47 11.44 5.69 2.30
CA GLY A 47 12.35 6.26 3.29
C GLY A 47 13.59 6.93 2.67
N GLY A 48 13.46 7.49 1.46
CA GLY A 48 14.57 8.13 0.75
C GLY A 48 15.54 7.13 0.12
N ARG A 49 15.12 5.88 -0.02
CA ARG A 49 15.83 4.84 -0.75
C ARG A 49 14.93 4.27 -1.82
N THR A 50 15.49 4.12 -3.01
CA THR A 50 14.76 3.64 -4.16
C THR A 50 15.04 2.15 -4.40
N TYR A 51 13.99 1.39 -4.71
CA TYR A 51 14.05 -0.05 -4.92
C TYR A 51 13.17 -0.46 -6.09
N THR A 52 13.59 -1.49 -6.83
CA THR A 52 12.73 -2.16 -7.82
C THR A 52 11.85 -3.17 -7.09
N ALA A 53 10.55 -2.87 -6.98
CA ALA A 53 9.58 -3.71 -6.29
C ALA A 53 9.21 -4.96 -7.10
N VAL A 54 9.05 -4.80 -8.43
CA VAL A 54 8.78 -5.89 -9.37
C VAL A 54 9.49 -5.63 -10.70
N HIS A 55 9.78 -6.68 -11.45
CA HIS A 55 10.40 -6.61 -12.77
C HIS A 55 10.00 -7.83 -13.61
N THR A 56 9.99 -7.68 -14.94
CA THR A 56 9.73 -8.80 -15.86
C THR A 56 10.99 -9.58 -16.18
N ASP A 57 12.17 -8.94 -16.13
CA ASP A 57 13.44 -9.60 -16.38
C ASP A 57 14.61 -8.95 -15.60
N GLN A 58 15.77 -9.60 -15.66
CA GLN A 58 16.99 -9.11 -15.01
C GLN A 58 17.56 -7.84 -15.66
N ARG A 59 17.16 -7.50 -16.88
CA ARG A 59 17.62 -6.29 -17.57
C ARG A 59 16.97 -5.06 -16.97
N ALA A 60 15.65 -5.09 -16.73
CA ALA A 60 14.96 -4.03 -16.00
C ALA A 60 15.63 -3.75 -14.65
N LEU A 61 15.99 -4.81 -13.90
CA LEU A 61 16.67 -4.66 -12.61
C LEU A 61 18.05 -4.00 -12.72
N ARG A 62 18.83 -4.31 -13.77
CA ARG A 62 20.15 -3.69 -13.99
C ARG A 62 20.03 -2.23 -14.40
N VAL A 63 19.13 -1.91 -15.33
CA VAL A 63 18.88 -0.53 -15.80
C VAL A 63 18.33 0.34 -14.67
N ASP A 64 17.45 -0.20 -13.82
CA ASP A 64 17.01 0.47 -12.60
C ASP A 64 18.19 0.74 -11.65
N GLY A 65 19.04 -0.27 -11.42
CA GLY A 65 20.24 -0.15 -10.59
C GLY A 65 21.19 0.96 -11.05
N GLU A 66 21.44 1.08 -12.35
CA GLU A 66 22.26 2.16 -12.92
C GLU A 66 21.69 3.56 -12.61
N GLN A 67 20.37 3.71 -12.65
CA GLN A 67 19.72 4.98 -12.31
C GLN A 67 19.88 5.29 -10.82
N TYR A 68 19.77 4.27 -9.96
CA TYR A 68 19.94 4.42 -8.52
C TYR A 68 21.38 4.77 -8.15
N ASP A 69 22.36 4.11 -8.77
CA ASP A 69 23.79 4.38 -8.55
C ASP A 69 24.19 5.78 -9.04
N ALA A 70 23.58 6.24 -10.13
CA ALA A 70 23.75 7.60 -10.63
C ALA A 70 23.01 8.66 -9.80
N ASP A 71 22.04 8.23 -8.99
CA ASP A 71 21.00 9.06 -8.35
C ASP A 71 20.24 9.95 -9.36
N ASP A 72 20.18 9.50 -10.61
CA ASP A 72 19.66 10.25 -11.74
C ASP A 72 19.22 9.33 -12.88
N GLY A 73 18.28 9.79 -13.70
CA GLY A 73 17.76 9.00 -14.83
C GLY A 73 16.25 9.09 -15.04
N PRO A 74 15.73 8.50 -16.12
CA PRO A 74 14.32 8.59 -16.50
C PRO A 74 13.32 8.23 -15.40
N CYS A 75 13.50 7.09 -14.71
CA CYS A 75 12.56 6.59 -13.72
C CYS A 75 12.53 7.47 -12.47
N LEU A 76 13.72 7.84 -11.97
CA LEU A 76 13.87 8.74 -10.84
C LEU A 76 13.34 10.13 -11.16
N HIS A 77 13.59 10.62 -12.37
CA HIS A 77 13.07 11.90 -12.83
C HIS A 77 11.54 11.88 -12.83
N ALA A 78 10.92 10.87 -13.47
CA ALA A 78 9.48 10.74 -13.50
C ALA A 78 8.88 10.72 -12.08
N ALA A 79 9.43 9.90 -11.19
CA ALA A 79 9.00 9.81 -9.79
C ALA A 79 9.12 11.15 -9.05
N ARG A 80 10.21 11.90 -9.25
CA ARG A 80 10.48 13.17 -8.54
C ARG A 80 9.67 14.35 -9.09
N THR A 81 9.45 14.42 -10.40
CA THR A 81 8.75 15.54 -11.04
C THR A 81 7.25 15.30 -11.21
N CYS A 82 6.78 14.09 -10.95
CA CYS A 82 5.40 13.67 -11.21
C CYS A 82 5.00 13.90 -12.68
N THR A 83 5.90 13.62 -13.61
CA THR A 83 5.63 13.73 -15.06
C THR A 83 6.01 12.44 -15.79
N VAL A 84 5.20 12.05 -16.76
CA VAL A 84 5.56 10.96 -17.69
C VAL A 84 6.80 11.37 -18.51
N VAL A 85 7.74 10.44 -18.64
CA VAL A 85 8.99 10.62 -19.38
C VAL A 85 9.06 9.58 -20.49
N ALA A 86 9.11 10.02 -21.74
CA ALA A 86 9.36 9.17 -22.91
C ALA A 86 10.57 9.72 -23.69
N VAL A 87 11.65 8.94 -23.81
CA VAL A 87 12.92 9.39 -24.40
C VAL A 87 13.72 8.24 -25.01
N ASP A 88 14.50 8.55 -26.04
CA ASP A 88 15.51 7.64 -26.58
C ASP A 88 16.81 7.68 -25.77
N ALA A 89 17.66 6.67 -25.92
CA ALA A 89 18.96 6.59 -25.25
C ALA A 89 19.88 7.79 -25.49
N SER A 90 19.86 8.39 -26.68
CA SER A 90 20.65 9.60 -26.95
C SER A 90 20.15 10.82 -26.18
N ASP A 91 18.83 10.93 -25.99
CA ASP A 91 18.23 12.00 -25.20
C ASP A 91 18.42 11.75 -23.70
N ALA A 92 18.30 10.49 -23.26
CA ALA A 92 18.61 10.09 -21.90
C ALA A 92 20.07 10.43 -21.53
N ALA A 93 21.04 10.08 -22.38
CA ALA A 93 22.46 10.41 -22.16
C ALA A 93 22.73 11.92 -22.12
N ARG A 94 21.95 12.74 -22.84
CA ARG A 94 22.07 14.21 -22.79
C ARG A 94 21.44 14.79 -21.52
N ARG A 95 20.28 14.29 -21.09
CA ARG A 95 19.52 14.81 -19.94
C ARG A 95 20.09 14.34 -18.61
N TRP A 96 20.57 13.10 -18.55
CA TRP A 96 21.15 12.47 -17.36
C TRP A 96 22.51 11.87 -17.69
N PRO A 97 23.58 12.70 -17.80
CA PRO A 97 24.89 12.24 -18.27
C PRO A 97 25.58 11.22 -17.36
N ARG A 98 25.12 11.08 -16.10
CA ARG A 98 25.62 10.09 -15.14
C ARG A 98 24.95 8.73 -15.30
N PHE A 99 23.82 8.66 -16.00
CA PHE A 99 23.09 7.44 -16.30
C PHE A 99 23.58 6.86 -17.64
N ALA A 100 24.24 5.71 -17.59
CA ALA A 100 24.91 5.08 -18.72
C ALA A 100 24.10 3.94 -19.35
N ALA A 101 22.86 4.24 -19.76
CA ALA A 101 21.86 3.25 -20.16
C ALA A 101 22.20 2.33 -21.36
N ALA A 102 23.22 2.69 -22.15
CA ALA A 102 23.51 2.03 -23.42
C ALA A 102 24.11 0.62 -23.27
N ASP A 103 24.73 0.33 -22.12
CA ASP A 103 25.48 -0.92 -21.90
C ASP A 103 24.55 -2.15 -21.77
N GLU A 104 23.28 -1.93 -21.41
CA GLU A 104 22.27 -2.98 -21.30
C GLU A 104 21.49 -3.22 -22.61
N GLY A 105 21.89 -2.58 -23.72
CA GLY A 105 21.21 -2.73 -25.02
C GLY A 105 19.80 -2.13 -25.04
N ILE A 106 19.52 -1.19 -24.15
CA ILE A 106 18.29 -0.39 -24.13
C ILE A 106 18.49 0.87 -24.97
N HIS A 107 17.48 1.17 -25.77
CA HIS A 107 17.49 2.28 -26.73
C HIS A 107 16.32 3.25 -26.55
N SER A 108 15.28 2.87 -25.79
CA SER A 108 14.13 3.70 -25.47
C SER A 108 13.69 3.51 -24.02
N PHE A 109 13.18 4.57 -23.40
CA PHE A 109 12.73 4.63 -22.02
C PHE A 109 11.35 5.27 -21.96
N LEU A 110 10.43 4.64 -21.25
CA LEU A 110 9.14 5.22 -20.90
C LEU A 110 8.90 5.01 -19.40
N ALA A 111 8.70 6.08 -18.65
CA ALA A 111 8.48 6.03 -17.21
C ALA A 111 7.28 6.90 -16.82
N ALA A 112 6.35 6.35 -16.07
CA ALA A 112 5.18 7.05 -15.55
C ALA A 112 5.25 7.16 -14.02
N PRO A 113 4.92 8.33 -13.44
CA PRO A 113 5.01 8.56 -12.00
C PRO A 113 3.90 7.84 -11.23
N MET A 114 4.25 7.18 -10.14
CA MET A 114 3.29 6.70 -9.14
C MET A 114 3.23 7.67 -7.98
N HIS A 115 2.02 8.01 -7.53
CA HIS A 115 1.82 8.88 -6.38
C HIS A 115 0.57 8.52 -5.57
N VAL A 116 0.64 8.65 -4.25
CA VAL A 116 -0.48 8.39 -3.34
C VAL A 116 -0.75 9.64 -2.53
N GLY A 117 -1.98 10.16 -2.59
CA GLY A 117 -2.36 11.37 -1.85
C GLY A 117 -1.52 12.60 -2.19
N GLY A 118 -1.03 12.70 -3.44
CA GLY A 118 -0.18 13.79 -3.90
C GLY A 118 1.29 13.69 -3.45
N GLN A 119 1.69 12.58 -2.82
CA GLN A 119 3.10 12.29 -2.50
C GLN A 119 3.66 11.31 -3.53
N PRO A 120 4.88 11.53 -4.04
CA PRO A 120 5.54 10.61 -4.95
C PRO A 120 5.80 9.29 -4.23
N LEU A 121 5.45 8.19 -4.89
CA LEU A 121 5.66 6.83 -4.43
C LEU A 121 6.80 6.16 -5.20
N GLY A 122 7.00 6.53 -6.46
CA GLY A 122 7.96 5.89 -7.34
C GLY A 122 7.54 6.03 -8.80
N SER A 123 7.86 5.04 -9.64
CA SER A 123 7.53 5.06 -11.05
C SER A 123 7.30 3.67 -11.63
N PHE A 124 6.52 3.60 -12.71
CA PHE A 124 6.34 2.42 -13.54
C PHE A 124 7.16 2.61 -14.81
N ASN A 125 8.07 1.69 -15.11
CA ASN A 125 9.11 1.86 -16.12
C ASN A 125 9.02 0.77 -17.19
N LEU A 126 9.15 1.18 -18.45
CA LEU A 126 9.29 0.34 -19.63
C LEU A 126 10.59 0.70 -20.36
N TYR A 127 11.25 -0.35 -20.85
CA TYR A 127 12.53 -0.26 -21.53
C TYR A 127 12.44 -0.99 -22.87
N GLY A 128 12.79 -0.30 -23.94
CA GLY A 128 12.75 -0.83 -25.30
C GLY A 128 14.15 -0.99 -25.90
N ARG A 129 14.34 -2.05 -26.67
CA ARG A 129 15.57 -2.39 -27.41
C ARG A 129 15.59 -1.85 -28.83
N THR A 130 14.49 -1.24 -29.27
CA THR A 130 14.45 -0.43 -30.48
C THR A 130 14.54 1.05 -30.11
N ARG A 131 15.00 1.88 -31.06
CA ARG A 131 14.93 3.34 -30.91
C ARG A 131 13.50 3.80 -31.16
N ALA A 132 13.06 4.84 -30.46
CA ALA A 132 11.71 5.36 -30.54
C ALA A 132 10.65 4.27 -30.39
N ALA A 133 10.84 3.38 -29.41
CA ALA A 133 9.95 2.25 -29.17
C ALA A 133 8.57 2.66 -28.67
N PHE A 134 8.48 3.84 -28.04
CA PHE A 134 7.27 4.31 -27.38
C PHE A 134 6.78 5.61 -28.00
N ASP A 135 5.51 5.63 -28.37
CA ASP A 135 4.84 6.83 -28.88
C ASP A 135 3.95 7.49 -27.81
N THR A 136 3.15 8.49 -28.23
CA THR A 136 2.24 9.20 -27.34
C THR A 136 1.13 8.30 -26.78
N LEU A 137 0.62 7.36 -27.59
CA LEU A 137 -0.43 6.44 -27.16
C LEU A 137 0.12 5.47 -26.10
N ASP A 138 1.34 4.96 -26.29
CA ASP A 138 2.00 4.10 -25.30
C ASP A 138 2.18 4.81 -23.96
N ALA A 139 2.57 6.08 -23.99
CA ALA A 139 2.69 6.93 -22.81
C ALA A 139 1.35 7.13 -22.10
N GLU A 140 0.26 7.35 -22.85
CA GLU A 140 -1.10 7.47 -22.29
C GLU A 140 -1.59 6.15 -21.67
N ILE A 141 -1.30 5.01 -22.31
CA ILE A 141 -1.65 3.69 -21.79
C ILE A 141 -0.91 3.43 -20.48
N LEU A 142 0.41 3.69 -20.44
CA LEU A 142 1.20 3.48 -19.24
C LEU A 142 0.74 4.41 -18.10
N ASP A 143 0.44 5.68 -18.38
CA ASP A 143 -0.06 6.62 -17.38
C ASP A 143 -1.39 6.14 -16.77
N LEU A 144 -2.31 5.63 -17.60
CA LEU A 144 -3.58 5.06 -17.12
C LEU A 144 -3.39 3.83 -16.24
N LEU A 145 -2.49 2.92 -16.62
CA LEU A 145 -2.14 1.75 -15.82
C LEU A 145 -1.53 2.18 -14.48
N THR A 146 -0.61 3.14 -14.52
CA THR A 146 0.11 3.68 -13.35
C THR A 146 -0.84 4.39 -12.39
N ALA A 147 -1.84 5.12 -12.90
CA ALA A 147 -2.88 5.75 -12.09
C ALA A 147 -3.75 4.71 -11.36
N THR A 148 -4.06 3.59 -12.03
CA THR A 148 -4.83 2.48 -11.45
C THR A 148 -4.05 1.78 -10.34
N VAL A 149 -2.76 1.52 -10.58
CA VAL A 149 -1.83 0.96 -9.59
C VAL A 149 -1.69 1.89 -8.39
N SER A 150 -1.46 3.18 -8.62
CA SER A 150 -1.32 4.18 -7.57
C SER A 150 -2.54 4.27 -6.66
N ARG A 151 -3.75 4.25 -7.25
CA ARG A 151 -5.00 4.21 -6.47
C ARG A 151 -5.09 2.95 -5.62
N THR A 152 -4.76 1.80 -6.20
CA THR A 152 -4.82 0.49 -5.54
C THR A 152 -3.86 0.43 -4.34
N ILE A 153 -2.63 0.92 -4.49
CA ILE A 153 -1.66 1.04 -3.40
C ILE A 153 -2.19 1.98 -2.31
N GLY A 154 -2.77 3.12 -2.70
CA GLY A 154 -3.35 4.07 -1.76
C GLY A 154 -4.51 3.49 -0.95
N ASP A 155 -5.39 2.71 -1.58
CA ASP A 155 -6.52 2.05 -0.92
C ASP A 155 -6.01 0.96 0.05
N PHE A 156 -5.02 0.18 -0.36
CA PHE A 156 -4.37 -0.81 0.51
C PHE A 156 -3.72 -0.15 1.74
N ALA A 157 -2.95 0.93 1.55
CA ALA A 157 -2.30 1.65 2.64
C ALA A 157 -3.33 2.20 3.65
N ARG A 158 -4.44 2.76 3.17
CA ARG A 158 -5.53 3.25 4.02
C ARG A 158 -6.19 2.13 4.83
N LEU A 159 -6.47 1.00 4.20
CA LEU A 159 -7.04 -0.17 4.86
C LEU A 159 -6.09 -0.70 5.95
N LYS A 160 -4.80 -0.80 5.65
CA LYS A 160 -3.77 -1.23 6.60
C LYS A 160 -3.70 -0.30 7.81
N SER A 161 -3.60 1.01 7.61
CA SER A 161 -3.57 1.98 8.72
C SER A 161 -4.85 1.94 9.56
N ALA A 162 -6.03 1.77 8.94
CA ALA A 162 -7.29 1.64 9.68
C ALA A 162 -7.31 0.39 10.58
N ARG A 163 -6.78 -0.74 10.10
CA ARG A 163 -6.63 -1.98 10.89
C ARG A 163 -5.68 -1.78 12.06
N GLU A 164 -4.51 -1.18 11.82
CA GLU A 164 -3.51 -0.90 12.87
C GLU A 164 -4.08 -0.02 13.99
N VAL A 165 -4.84 1.03 13.62
CA VAL A 165 -5.54 1.90 14.59
C VAL A 165 -6.58 1.10 15.37
N ALA A 166 -7.41 0.29 14.71
CA ALA A 166 -8.42 -0.53 15.38
C ALA A 166 -7.79 -1.53 16.37
N GLU A 167 -6.71 -2.20 15.98
CA GLU A 167 -5.94 -3.11 16.83
C GLU A 167 -5.30 -2.37 18.02
N SER A 168 -4.84 -1.12 17.83
CA SER A 168 -4.31 -0.32 18.93
C SER A 168 -5.38 -0.01 19.99
N ILE A 169 -6.61 0.32 19.56
CA ILE A 169 -7.75 0.57 20.45
C ILE A 169 -8.14 -0.72 21.18
N GLN A 170 -8.22 -1.85 20.46
CA GLN A 170 -8.52 -3.15 21.06
C GLN A 170 -7.49 -3.54 22.13
N ARG A 171 -6.19 -3.35 21.84
CA ARG A 171 -5.12 -3.58 22.83
C ARG A 171 -5.26 -2.67 24.05
N ALA A 172 -5.52 -1.38 23.85
CA ALA A 172 -5.72 -0.42 24.94
C ALA A 172 -6.92 -0.79 25.83
N LEU A 173 -8.04 -1.23 25.23
CA LEU A 173 -9.21 -1.72 25.97
C LEU A 173 -8.91 -3.03 26.72
N ALA A 174 -8.18 -3.97 26.11
CA ALA A 174 -7.80 -5.23 26.76
C ALA A 174 -6.90 -5.01 27.99
N THR A 175 -5.97 -4.05 27.93
CA THR A 175 -5.15 -3.67 29.09
C THR A 175 -5.94 -2.97 30.22
N ARG A 176 -7.16 -2.50 29.93
CA ARG A 176 -8.08 -1.87 30.91
C ARG A 176 -9.16 -2.83 31.44
N GLY A 177 -8.96 -4.14 31.32
CA GLY A 177 -9.89 -5.15 31.85
C GLY A 177 -10.33 -4.85 33.29
N PRO A 178 -11.61 -5.05 33.64
CA PRO A 178 -12.16 -4.59 34.91
C PRO A 178 -11.41 -5.24 36.07
N SER A 179 -10.79 -4.43 36.92
CA SER A 179 -10.36 -4.88 38.23
C SER A 179 -11.60 -5.26 39.04
N SER A 180 -12.09 -6.49 38.89
CA SER A 180 -13.07 -7.11 39.77
C SER A 180 -12.41 -7.43 41.11
N LYS A 181 -11.99 -6.40 41.84
CA LYS A 181 -11.96 -6.48 43.30
C LYS A 181 -13.34 -6.07 43.79
N LEU A 182 -14.35 -6.90 43.50
CA LEU A 182 -15.48 -7.02 44.41
C LEU A 182 -14.91 -7.68 45.67
N ARG A 183 -14.32 -6.87 46.56
CA ARG A 183 -14.15 -7.26 47.95
C ARG A 183 -15.56 -7.58 48.42
N ALA A 184 -15.82 -8.85 48.69
CA ALA A 184 -16.97 -9.24 49.49
C ALA A 184 -16.91 -8.40 50.78
N CYS A 185 -17.85 -7.47 50.95
CA CYS A 185 -18.13 -6.91 52.26
C CYS A 185 -18.63 -8.08 53.11
N SER A 186 -17.72 -8.70 53.86
CA SER A 186 -18.06 -9.66 54.89
C SER A 186 -18.85 -8.93 55.96
N TRP A 187 -20.15 -9.20 56.03
CA TRP A 187 -21.00 -8.77 57.14
C TRP A 187 -20.54 -9.50 58.40
N PRO A 188 -20.20 -8.83 59.51
CA PRO A 188 -19.90 -9.53 60.76
C PRO A 188 -21.18 -10.15 61.31
N SER A 189 -21.27 -11.48 61.25
CA SER A 189 -22.22 -12.27 62.01
C SER A 189 -21.70 -12.39 63.44
N THR A 190 -22.19 -11.54 64.35
CA THR A 190 -22.35 -11.83 65.79
C THR A 190 -23.01 -10.65 66.51
N ALA A 191 -24.34 -10.72 66.68
CA ALA A 191 -25.01 -10.09 67.81
C ALA A 191 -26.26 -10.90 68.14
N SER A 192 -26.23 -11.56 69.29
CA SER A 192 -27.35 -12.30 69.88
C SER A 192 -28.59 -11.41 70.06
N PRO A 193 -29.81 -11.96 69.99
CA PRO A 193 -31.03 -11.18 70.06
C PRO A 193 -31.28 -10.67 71.48
N PRO A 194 -31.76 -9.43 71.68
CA PRO A 194 -32.30 -9.03 72.97
C PRO A 194 -33.64 -9.72 73.23
N THR A 195 -33.79 -10.27 74.43
CA THR A 195 -35.02 -10.85 74.96
C THR A 195 -36.13 -9.81 75.13
N ARG A 196 -37.37 -10.22 74.82
CA ARG A 196 -38.62 -9.44 74.89
C ARG A 196 -38.86 -8.76 76.24
N PRO A 197 -39.73 -7.73 76.25
CA PRO A 197 -40.80 -7.67 77.22
C PRO A 197 -42.17 -7.91 76.55
N SER A 198 -42.99 -8.67 77.27
CA SER A 198 -44.40 -8.96 77.03
C SER A 198 -45.29 -7.76 77.36
N THR A 199 -46.26 -7.45 76.51
CA THR A 199 -47.60 -6.85 76.79
C THR A 199 -48.36 -6.90 75.47
N ASP A 200 -49.23 -7.86 75.21
CA ASP A 200 -50.61 -8.02 75.68
C ASP A 200 -51.61 -7.06 74.99
N SER A 201 -52.62 -7.72 74.41
CA SER A 201 -53.98 -7.31 74.00
C SER A 201 -54.25 -6.19 72.97
N ASP A 202 -55.31 -6.48 72.21
CA ASP A 202 -56.17 -5.64 71.35
C ASP A 202 -55.66 -5.41 69.91
N GLY A 203 -56.31 -5.88 68.85
CA GLY A 203 -57.75 -6.05 68.63
C GLY A 203 -58.16 -5.17 67.44
N ILE A 204 -59.06 -5.66 66.58
CA ILE A 204 -59.71 -5.00 65.42
C ILE A 204 -58.92 -5.20 64.10
N ASP A 205 -59.36 -5.89 63.04
CA ASP A 205 -60.63 -6.26 62.37
C ASP A 205 -60.63 -5.67 60.94
N ARG A 206 -60.79 -6.57 59.97
CA ARG A 206 -61.49 -6.44 58.67
C ARG A 206 -60.97 -5.56 57.51
N THR A 207 -60.75 -6.29 56.39
CA THR A 207 -61.22 -6.06 55.00
C THR A 207 -60.97 -4.70 54.35
N GLU A 208 -60.26 -4.68 53.23
CA GLU A 208 -60.78 -4.88 51.85
C GLU A 208 -59.63 -5.26 50.91
#